data_AF-A8IV05-F1
#
_entry.id   AF-A8IV05-F1
#
_cell.length_a   1.000
_cell.length_b   1.000
_cell.length_c   1.000
_cell.angle_alpha   90.00
_cell.angle_beta   90.00
_cell.angle_gamma   90.00
#
_symmetry.space_group_name_H-M   'P 1'
#
loop_
_entity.id
_entity.type
_entity.pdbx_description
1 polymer ?
#
loop_
_entity_poly.entity_id
_entity_poly.type
_entity_poly.pdbx_seq_one_letter_code
_entity_poly.pdbx_strand_id
1 'polypeptide(L)'
;MLAGLAALRRTAQCSDALLAAAACAGRPGVWGQLSGHASSSRPSSTYTRPETHSTTILCVRKDDMVVMIGDGQVSVGSVSVKPNVRKVRRIGEGVVAGFAGSAADGLSLLERLEMKLEEHPGQLLRAAVELAKQWRQDKALRFLQAELLVADASTTLTISGNGDVLEPHDGVMAIGSGGNFALAAARALMDVPEMDAMTIGTKSMKIAADMCIYTNDNFTIESINLSLPGAAGGSGAAGAAGGITHYP
;
A
#
# COMPACT_ATOMS: atom_id res chain seq x y z
N MET A 1 5.26 52.62 -30.58
CA MET A 1 6.16 53.67 -30.04
C MET A 1 5.92 53.72 -28.54
N LEU A 2 6.79 53.09 -27.76
CA LEU A 2 7.80 53.75 -26.89
C LEU A 2 7.13 54.37 -25.64
N ALA A 3 7.19 53.67 -24.50
CA ALA A 3 8.20 53.85 -23.42
C ALA A 3 7.74 54.94 -22.42
N GLY A 4 7.87 54.85 -21.10
CA GLY A 4 8.47 53.87 -20.19
C GLY A 4 8.48 54.46 -18.76
N LEU A 5 8.77 53.61 -17.77
CA LEU A 5 9.40 53.88 -16.47
C LEU A 5 8.72 54.80 -15.43
N ALA A 6 8.27 54.20 -14.34
CA ALA A 6 8.70 54.58 -12.97
C ALA A 6 8.50 53.41 -11.99
N ALA A 7 9.59 52.75 -11.63
CA ALA A 7 9.70 51.83 -10.50
C ALA A 7 9.94 52.63 -9.21
N LEU A 8 9.38 52.22 -8.07
CA LEU A 8 10.06 52.35 -6.76
C LEU A 8 9.38 51.52 -5.65
N ARG A 9 10.15 50.55 -5.14
CA ARG A 9 10.30 50.11 -3.73
C ARG A 9 9.06 49.67 -2.93
N ARG A 10 8.97 48.35 -2.67
CA ARG A 10 8.56 47.82 -1.36
C ARG A 10 9.70 46.97 -0.80
N THR A 11 10.44 47.54 0.15
CA THR A 11 11.37 46.82 1.02
C THR A 11 10.75 46.69 2.40
N ALA A 12 10.69 45.45 2.88
CA ALA A 12 10.82 44.98 4.26
C ALA A 12 10.21 45.79 5.42
N GLN A 13 9.37 45.11 6.22
CA GLN A 13 9.49 45.20 7.67
C GLN A 13 8.93 43.93 8.33
N CYS A 14 9.87 43.08 8.72
CA CYS A 14 9.72 41.92 9.59
C CYS A 14 10.57 42.25 10.82
N SER A 15 9.94 42.66 11.92
CA SER A 15 10.51 42.69 13.28
C SER A 15 9.57 43.52 14.17
N ASP A 16 8.63 42.89 14.88
CA ASP A 16 7.99 43.46 16.09
C ASP A 16 7.09 42.41 16.78
N ALA A 17 7.69 41.29 17.19
CA ALA A 17 7.01 40.28 18.01
C ALA A 17 7.92 39.77 19.16
N LEU A 18 8.80 40.65 19.68
CA LEU A 18 9.81 40.27 20.68
C LEU A 18 9.84 41.18 21.93
N LEU A 19 8.73 41.83 22.27
CA LEU A 19 8.64 42.70 23.46
C LEU A 19 7.30 42.56 24.20
N ALA A 20 7.01 41.37 24.73
CA ALA A 20 5.87 41.16 25.65
C ALA A 20 6.15 40.10 26.73
N ALA A 21 7.35 40.08 27.32
CA ALA A 21 7.72 39.10 28.37
C ALA A 21 8.42 39.71 29.60
N ALA A 22 8.33 41.02 29.83
CA ALA A 22 9.11 41.69 30.88
C ALA A 22 8.26 42.57 31.83
N ALA A 23 7.15 42.04 32.35
CA ALA A 23 6.35 42.76 33.34
C ALA A 23 5.64 41.82 34.33
N CYS A 24 6.39 41.05 35.12
CA CYS A 24 5.91 40.39 36.35
C CYS A 24 7.11 40.07 37.26
N ALA A 25 7.82 41.11 37.72
CA ALA A 25 8.81 40.98 38.78
C ALA A 25 8.49 42.01 39.86
N GLY A 26 7.98 41.56 41.00
CA GLY A 26 7.83 42.41 42.18
C GLY A 26 6.66 42.05 43.08
N ARG A 27 6.86 41.08 43.99
CA ARG A 27 6.21 41.08 45.31
C ARG A 27 6.91 40.11 46.27
N PRO A 28 7.47 40.59 47.39
CA PRO A 28 8.07 39.74 48.41
C PRO A 28 7.02 39.35 49.47
N GLY A 29 7.00 38.07 49.86
CA GLY A 29 6.29 37.63 51.07
C GLY A 29 5.51 36.33 50.88
N VAL A 30 5.61 35.48 51.91
CA VAL A 30 4.96 34.18 52.10
C VAL A 30 5.74 32.98 51.55
N TRP A 31 6.71 32.54 52.34
CA TRP A 31 7.23 31.18 52.33
C TRP A 31 6.14 30.22 52.85
N GLY A 32 5.24 29.81 51.96
CA GLY A 32 4.30 28.71 52.19
C GLY A 32 4.90 27.39 51.69
N GLN A 33 5.00 26.41 52.59
CA GLN A 33 5.45 25.06 52.31
C GLN A 33 4.67 24.45 51.12
N LEU A 34 5.34 24.22 50.00
CA LEU A 34 4.89 23.31 48.96
C LEU A 34 5.86 22.13 48.94
N SER A 35 5.53 21.10 49.70
CA SER A 35 6.05 19.74 49.54
C SER A 35 5.54 19.17 48.21
N GLY A 36 6.11 19.66 47.12
CA GLY A 36 5.97 19.06 45.80
C GLY A 36 6.63 17.69 45.81
N HIS A 37 5.83 16.63 45.84
CA HIS A 37 6.29 15.30 45.48
C HIS A 37 6.69 15.35 44.01
N ALA A 38 7.99 15.50 43.75
CA ALA A 38 8.55 15.30 42.42
C ALA A 38 8.33 13.82 42.06
N SER A 39 7.21 13.53 41.39
CA SER A 39 7.04 12.25 40.72
C SER A 39 8.14 12.17 39.67
N SER A 40 9.11 11.31 39.90
CA SER A 40 10.10 10.97 38.90
C SER A 40 9.37 10.24 37.77
N SER A 41 8.86 10.99 36.80
CA SER A 41 8.43 10.42 35.53
C SER A 41 9.69 9.93 34.83
N ARG A 42 10.07 8.68 35.09
CA ARG A 42 11.01 7.97 34.23
C ARG A 42 10.45 8.09 32.80
N PRO A 43 11.22 8.58 31.82
CA PRO A 43 10.79 8.45 30.43
C PRO A 43 10.57 6.95 30.22
N SER A 44 9.33 6.56 29.92
CA SER A 44 9.07 5.20 29.51
C SER A 44 9.97 4.99 28.29
N SER A 45 10.92 4.06 28.41
CA SER A 45 11.71 3.61 27.28
C SER A 45 10.74 2.92 26.33
N THR A 46 10.07 3.71 25.51
CA THR A 46 9.29 3.27 24.38
C THR A 46 10.29 2.77 23.36
N TYR A 47 10.68 1.51 23.50
CA TYR A 47 11.33 0.79 22.43
C TYR A 47 10.31 0.69 21.29
N THR A 48 10.26 1.72 20.47
CA THR A 48 9.47 1.76 19.26
C THR A 48 10.16 0.78 18.32
N ARG A 49 9.54 -0.38 18.09
CA ARG A 49 10.06 -1.34 17.11
C ARG A 49 10.18 -0.60 15.77
N PRO A 50 11.27 -0.80 15.01
CA PRO A 50 11.39 -0.17 13.70
C PRO A 50 10.17 -0.50 12.86
N GLU A 51 9.48 0.53 12.38
CA GLU A 51 8.35 0.35 11.47
C GLU A 51 8.83 -0.38 10.22
N THR A 52 8.14 -1.46 9.87
CA THR A 52 8.43 -2.21 8.64
C THR A 52 7.52 -1.66 7.56
N HIS A 53 8.11 -1.12 6.50
CA HIS A 53 7.35 -0.61 5.37
C HIS A 53 7.12 -1.73 4.36
N SER A 54 5.87 -1.86 3.95
CA SER A 54 5.42 -2.86 3.00
C SER A 54 5.68 -2.41 1.57
N THR A 55 5.97 -3.39 0.72
CA THR A 55 5.88 -3.31 -0.75
C THR A 55 4.54 -2.71 -1.18
N THR A 56 4.58 -1.98 -2.29
CA THR A 56 3.45 -1.42 -3.01
C THR A 56 2.92 -2.44 -4.01
N ILE A 57 1.62 -2.68 -3.97
CA ILE A 57 0.92 -3.56 -4.91
C ILE A 57 -0.27 -2.79 -5.48
N LEU A 58 -0.42 -2.86 -6.79
CA LEU A 58 -1.48 -2.23 -7.57
C LEU A 58 -2.20 -3.31 -8.39
N CYS A 59 -3.53 -3.26 -8.39
CA CYS A 59 -4.38 -4.02 -9.29
C CYS A 59 -5.12 -3.04 -10.21
N VAL A 60 -5.07 -3.32 -11.50
CA VAL A 60 -5.77 -2.57 -12.55
C VAL A 60 -6.61 -3.55 -13.35
N ARG A 61 -7.92 -3.31 -13.38
CA ARG A 61 -8.87 -3.99 -14.24
C ARG A 61 -9.31 -3.02 -15.33
N LYS A 62 -9.01 -3.35 -16.58
CA LYS A 62 -9.46 -2.57 -17.74
C LYS A 62 -9.66 -3.50 -18.93
N ASP A 63 -10.77 -3.28 -19.63
CA ASP A 63 -11.19 -4.08 -20.79
C ASP A 63 -11.21 -5.59 -20.43
N ASP A 64 -10.57 -6.42 -21.25
CA ASP A 64 -10.51 -7.88 -21.09
C ASP A 64 -9.28 -8.35 -20.29
N MET A 65 -8.70 -7.50 -19.45
CA MET A 65 -7.48 -7.83 -18.70
C MET A 65 -7.51 -7.33 -17.25
N VAL A 66 -7.06 -8.20 -16.35
CA VAL A 66 -6.75 -7.84 -14.96
C VAL A 66 -5.25 -7.98 -14.76
N VAL A 67 -4.61 -6.92 -14.29
CA VAL A 67 -3.16 -6.92 -14.01
C VAL A 67 -2.95 -6.60 -12.55
N MET A 68 -2.14 -7.41 -11.89
CA MET A 68 -1.62 -7.15 -10.55
C MET A 68 -0.10 -6.99 -10.64
N ILE A 69 0.37 -5.84 -10.20
CA ILE A 69 1.78 -5.46 -10.22
C ILE A 69 2.22 -5.11 -8.80
N GLY A 70 3.37 -5.61 -8.39
CA GLY A 70 3.95 -5.33 -7.09
C GLY A 70 5.44 -5.03 -7.19
N ASP A 71 5.92 -4.11 -6.37
CA ASP A 71 7.36 -3.84 -6.27
C ASP A 71 8.07 -4.89 -5.40
N GLY A 72 9.41 -4.83 -5.42
CA GLY A 72 10.26 -5.81 -4.75
C GLY A 72 10.87 -5.33 -3.43
N GLN A 73 10.65 -4.09 -3.01
CA GLN A 73 11.38 -3.50 -1.89
C GLN A 73 10.79 -3.87 -0.53
N VAL A 74 11.66 -4.36 0.36
CA VAL A 74 11.37 -4.49 1.79
C VAL A 74 12.30 -3.57 2.56
N SER A 75 11.70 -2.68 3.35
CA SER A 75 12.43 -1.70 4.16
C SER A 75 12.12 -1.87 5.63
N VAL A 76 13.15 -1.78 6.47
CA VAL A 76 13.03 -1.78 7.94
C VAL A 76 13.54 -0.43 8.44
N GLY A 77 12.64 0.36 9.03
CA GLY A 77 12.90 1.78 9.27
C GLY A 77 13.23 2.49 7.96
N SER A 78 14.39 3.14 7.89
CA SER A 78 14.84 3.87 6.70
C SER A 78 15.78 3.07 5.80
N VAL A 79 16.02 1.79 6.08
CA VAL A 79 17.00 0.97 5.34
C VAL A 79 16.28 -0.04 4.46
N SER A 80 16.61 -0.02 3.16
CA SER A 80 16.20 -1.08 2.22
C SER A 80 17.00 -2.35 2.52
N VAL A 81 16.30 -3.41 2.92
CA VAL A 81 16.89 -4.71 3.30
C VAL A 81 17.00 -5.62 2.08
N LYS A 82 15.95 -5.65 1.25
CA LYS A 82 15.90 -6.53 0.07
C LYS A 82 15.13 -5.85 -1.07
N PRO A 83 15.70 -5.78 -2.28
CA PRO A 83 15.06 -5.10 -3.42
C PRO A 83 14.24 -6.04 -4.33
N ASN A 84 14.24 -7.35 -4.11
CA ASN A 84 13.69 -8.35 -5.05
C ASN A 84 12.76 -9.37 -4.39
N VAL A 85 11.81 -8.90 -3.57
CA VAL A 85 10.78 -9.76 -2.97
C VAL A 85 9.60 -9.92 -3.93
N ARG A 86 9.12 -11.16 -4.10
CA ARG A 86 7.91 -11.44 -4.89
C ARG A 86 6.73 -11.67 -3.95
N LYS A 87 5.84 -10.68 -3.84
CA LYS A 87 4.63 -10.77 -3.00
C LYS A 87 3.34 -10.92 -3.79
N VAL A 88 3.39 -10.76 -5.11
CA VAL A 88 2.29 -11.07 -6.04
C VAL A 88 2.48 -12.49 -6.56
N ARG A 89 1.39 -13.27 -6.60
CA ARG A 89 1.36 -14.65 -7.11
C ARG A 89 -0.04 -15.04 -7.55
N ARG A 90 -0.15 -16.16 -8.25
CA ARG A 90 -1.42 -16.83 -8.52
C ARG A 90 -1.78 -17.79 -7.37
N ILE A 91 -3.07 -17.88 -7.06
CA ILE A 91 -3.62 -18.82 -6.07
C ILE A 91 -4.79 -19.56 -6.72
N GLY A 92 -4.88 -20.87 -6.56
CA GLY A 92 -5.91 -21.69 -7.22
C GLY A 92 -6.01 -21.50 -8.75
N GLU A 93 -7.20 -21.75 -9.30
CA GLU A 93 -7.50 -21.54 -10.72
C GLU A 93 -8.10 -20.15 -10.95
N GLY A 94 -7.38 -19.30 -11.70
CA GLY A 94 -7.93 -18.03 -12.19
C GLY A 94 -7.94 -16.86 -11.19
N VAL A 95 -7.23 -16.95 -10.06
CA VAL A 95 -7.12 -15.87 -9.07
C VAL A 95 -5.66 -15.39 -8.94
N VAL A 96 -5.49 -14.07 -8.89
CA VAL A 96 -4.22 -13.41 -8.56
C VAL A 96 -4.34 -12.75 -7.20
N ALA A 97 -3.29 -12.88 -6.39
CA ALA A 97 -3.26 -12.31 -5.06
C ALA A 97 -1.89 -11.71 -4.73
N GLY A 98 -1.93 -10.60 -3.99
CA GLY A 98 -0.80 -9.88 -3.47
C GLY A 98 -1.03 -9.49 -2.03
N PHE A 99 0.05 -9.25 -1.28
CA PHE A 99 -0.07 -8.76 0.09
C PHE A 99 0.98 -7.70 0.43
N ALA A 100 0.56 -6.72 1.22
CA ALA A 100 1.41 -5.71 1.81
C ALA A 100 1.59 -6.04 3.29
N GLY A 101 2.79 -6.44 3.70
CA GLY A 101 3.09 -6.77 5.09
C GLY A 101 4.33 -7.66 5.24
N SER A 102 4.48 -8.21 6.44
CA SER A 102 5.43 -9.28 6.76
C SER A 102 5.23 -10.48 5.83
N ALA A 103 6.33 -11.09 5.39
CA ALA A 103 6.29 -12.26 4.53
C ALA A 103 5.59 -13.45 5.19
N ALA A 104 5.81 -13.66 6.49
CA ALA A 104 5.19 -14.76 7.23
C ALA A 104 3.67 -14.59 7.31
N ASP A 105 3.22 -13.37 7.62
CA ASP A 105 1.81 -13.03 7.78
C ASP A 105 1.06 -13.21 6.45
N GLY A 106 1.60 -12.62 5.37
CA GLY A 106 0.98 -12.71 4.06
C GLY A 106 0.93 -14.11 3.49
N LEU A 107 2.02 -14.90 3.63
CA LEU A 107 2.02 -16.31 3.23
C LEU A 107 0.96 -17.11 3.96
N SER A 108 0.89 -16.96 5.29
CA SER A 108 -0.09 -17.63 6.14
C SER A 108 -1.53 -17.29 5.77
N LEU A 109 -1.79 -16.04 5.36
CA LEU A 109 -3.10 -15.57 4.94
C LEU A 109 -3.48 -16.06 3.55
N LEU A 110 -2.52 -16.12 2.62
CA LEU A 110 -2.74 -16.67 1.28
C LEU A 110 -3.06 -18.17 1.32
N GLU A 111 -2.34 -18.95 2.12
CA GLU A 111 -2.64 -20.37 2.34
C GLU A 111 -4.06 -20.58 2.89
N ARG A 112 -4.52 -19.69 3.79
CA ARG A 112 -5.89 -19.72 4.31
C ARG A 112 -6.93 -19.32 3.28
N LEU A 113 -6.62 -18.31 2.46
CA LEU A 113 -7.48 -17.91 1.37
C LEU A 113 -7.65 -19.05 0.35
N GLU A 114 -6.57 -19.77 0.04
CA GLU A 114 -6.59 -20.92 -0.86
C GLU A 114 -7.51 -22.02 -0.32
N MET A 115 -7.41 -22.37 0.96
CA MET A 115 -8.36 -23.30 1.59
C MET A 115 -9.82 -22.82 1.47
N LYS A 116 -10.08 -21.51 1.61
CA LYS A 116 -11.44 -20.95 1.43
C LYS A 116 -11.93 -20.95 -0.01
N LEU A 117 -11.02 -20.83 -0.98
CA LEU A 117 -11.35 -20.97 -2.40
C LEU A 117 -11.67 -22.41 -2.76
N GLU A 118 -11.00 -23.39 -2.15
CA GLU A 118 -11.33 -24.82 -2.30
C GLU A 118 -12.70 -25.17 -1.71
N GLU A 119 -13.05 -24.61 -0.55
CA GLU A 119 -14.38 -24.76 0.06
C GLU A 119 -15.50 -24.12 -0.78
N HIS A 120 -15.18 -23.05 -1.51
CA HIS A 120 -16.13 -22.22 -2.27
C HIS A 120 -15.63 -21.92 -3.69
N PRO A 121 -15.62 -22.94 -4.58
CA PRO A 121 -15.05 -22.80 -5.92
C PRO A 121 -15.81 -21.76 -6.75
N GLY A 122 -15.06 -20.86 -7.41
CA GLY A 122 -15.60 -19.80 -8.27
C GLY A 122 -16.31 -18.67 -7.53
N GLN A 123 -16.26 -18.61 -6.20
CA GLN A 123 -16.91 -17.57 -5.39
C GLN A 123 -15.88 -16.79 -4.56
N LEU A 124 -15.05 -15.98 -5.24
CA LEU A 124 -13.99 -15.20 -4.58
C LEU A 124 -14.54 -14.32 -3.44
N LEU A 125 -15.63 -13.60 -3.68
CA LEU A 125 -16.24 -12.73 -2.66
C LEU A 125 -16.64 -13.51 -1.40
N ARG A 126 -17.21 -14.70 -1.57
CA ARG A 126 -17.60 -15.55 -0.44
C ARG A 126 -16.37 -16.05 0.32
N ALA A 127 -15.36 -16.54 -0.39
CA ALA A 127 -14.11 -16.98 0.21
C ALA A 127 -13.41 -15.85 0.99
N ALA A 128 -13.39 -14.64 0.43
CA ALA A 128 -12.84 -13.45 1.06
C ALA A 128 -13.58 -13.06 2.35
N VAL A 129 -14.92 -13.08 2.33
CA VAL A 129 -15.75 -12.79 3.51
C VAL A 129 -15.56 -13.84 4.61
N GLU A 130 -15.49 -15.12 4.26
CA GLU A 130 -15.23 -16.18 5.25
C GLU A 130 -13.81 -16.09 5.84
N LEU A 131 -12.81 -15.75 5.03
CA LEU A 131 -11.47 -15.45 5.52
C LEU A 131 -11.48 -14.25 6.47
N ALA A 132 -12.16 -13.15 6.12
CA ALA A 132 -12.24 -11.95 6.95
C ALA A 132 -12.90 -12.25 8.31
N LYS A 133 -13.96 -13.06 8.33
CA LYS A 133 -14.58 -13.56 9.56
C LYS A 133 -13.60 -14.39 10.38
N GLN A 134 -12.92 -15.36 9.77
CA GLN A 134 -11.94 -16.20 10.45
C GLN A 134 -10.79 -15.36 11.04
N TRP A 135 -10.29 -14.38 10.29
CA TRP A 135 -9.23 -13.46 10.70
C TRP A 135 -9.65 -12.67 11.95
N ARG A 136 -10.88 -12.17 11.98
CA ARG A 136 -11.44 -11.49 13.15
C ARG A 136 -11.71 -12.41 14.32
N GLN A 137 -12.04 -13.68 14.10
CA GLN A 137 -12.36 -14.60 15.18
C GLN A 137 -11.10 -15.17 15.85
N ASP A 138 -10.09 -15.53 15.08
CA ASP A 138 -8.86 -16.16 15.56
C ASP A 138 -7.98 -15.20 16.36
N LYS A 139 -7.61 -15.59 17.59
CA LYS A 139 -6.75 -14.80 18.48
C LYS A 139 -5.36 -14.55 17.89
N ALA A 140 -4.82 -15.49 17.12
CA ALA A 140 -3.50 -15.36 16.52
C ALA A 140 -3.50 -14.41 15.31
N LEU A 141 -4.55 -14.48 14.47
CA LEU A 141 -4.60 -13.72 13.22
C LEU A 141 -4.83 -12.21 13.44
N ARG A 142 -5.50 -11.81 14.53
CA ARG A 142 -5.78 -10.39 14.85
C ARG A 142 -4.54 -9.50 14.98
N PHE A 143 -3.36 -10.09 15.20
CA PHE A 143 -2.11 -9.34 15.33
C PHE A 143 -1.38 -9.17 14.01
N LEU A 144 -1.82 -9.82 12.94
CA LEU A 144 -1.23 -9.66 11.62
C LEU A 144 -1.54 -8.27 11.09
N GLN A 145 -0.50 -7.57 10.67
CA GLN A 145 -0.61 -6.21 10.13
C GLN A 145 -0.64 -6.19 8.58
N ALA A 146 -0.75 -7.36 7.96
CA ALA A 146 -0.77 -7.47 6.52
C ALA A 146 -2.15 -7.08 5.94
N GLU A 147 -2.14 -6.57 4.73
CA GLU A 147 -3.32 -6.36 3.88
C GLU A 147 -3.20 -7.27 2.66
N LEU A 148 -4.32 -7.84 2.21
CA LEU A 148 -4.38 -8.63 0.98
C LEU A 148 -5.10 -7.85 -0.12
N LEU A 149 -4.60 -7.97 -1.34
CA LEU A 149 -5.27 -7.53 -2.56
C LEU A 149 -5.43 -8.76 -3.45
N VAL A 150 -6.67 -9.08 -3.82
CA VAL A 150 -7.01 -10.30 -4.54
C VAL A 150 -7.91 -9.95 -5.71
N ALA A 151 -7.74 -10.60 -6.86
CA ALA A 151 -8.61 -10.40 -8.00
C ALA A 151 -8.81 -11.71 -8.77
N ASP A 152 -10.04 -11.91 -9.25
CA ASP A 152 -10.40 -12.97 -10.20
C ASP A 152 -10.83 -12.35 -11.54
N ALA A 153 -11.45 -13.15 -12.42
CA ALA A 153 -11.95 -12.67 -13.70
C ALA A 153 -13.04 -11.58 -13.59
N SER A 154 -13.77 -11.51 -12.48
CA SER A 154 -14.97 -10.70 -12.29
C SER A 154 -14.80 -9.56 -11.28
N THR A 155 -14.10 -9.81 -10.18
CA THR A 155 -14.12 -9.04 -8.93
C THR A 155 -12.70 -8.78 -8.45
N THR A 156 -12.48 -7.61 -7.86
CA THR A 156 -11.22 -7.22 -7.20
C THR A 156 -11.51 -6.83 -5.76
N LEU A 157 -10.81 -7.41 -4.78
CA LEU A 157 -11.11 -7.24 -3.35
C LEU A 157 -9.84 -6.93 -2.56
N THR A 158 -9.96 -5.99 -1.62
CA THR A 158 -9.00 -5.78 -0.54
C THR A 158 -9.54 -6.41 0.73
N ILE A 159 -8.71 -7.17 1.44
CA ILE A 159 -9.04 -7.83 2.70
C ILE A 159 -8.08 -7.33 3.78
N SER A 160 -8.63 -6.80 4.87
CA SER A 160 -7.86 -6.27 6.00
C SER A 160 -8.03 -7.12 7.27
N GLY A 161 -7.05 -7.03 8.18
CA GLY A 161 -7.17 -7.61 9.53
C GLY A 161 -8.27 -7.00 10.39
N ASN A 162 -8.84 -5.88 9.94
CA ASN A 162 -10.06 -5.30 10.50
C ASN A 162 -11.34 -6.01 10.03
N GLY A 163 -11.22 -7.10 9.27
CA GLY A 163 -12.37 -7.84 8.77
C GLY A 163 -13.14 -7.08 7.69
N ASP A 164 -12.53 -6.06 7.11
CA ASP A 164 -13.12 -5.32 5.99
C ASP A 164 -12.83 -6.07 4.69
N VAL A 165 -13.84 -6.20 3.85
CA VAL A 165 -13.74 -6.70 2.47
C VAL A 165 -14.26 -5.60 1.57
N LEU A 166 -13.37 -4.99 0.79
CA LEU A 166 -13.66 -3.78 0.03
C LEU A 166 -13.42 -4.01 -1.46
N GLU A 167 -14.39 -3.63 -2.28
CA GLU A 167 -14.30 -3.66 -3.75
C GLU A 167 -14.10 -2.23 -4.28
N PRO A 168 -13.17 -2.00 -5.24
CA PRO A 168 -13.02 -0.69 -5.87
C PRO A 168 -14.18 -0.40 -6.81
N HIS A 169 -14.67 0.85 -6.82
CA HIS A 169 -15.73 1.28 -7.74
C HIS A 169 -15.22 1.49 -9.18
N ASP A 170 -13.93 1.72 -9.35
CA ASP A 170 -13.27 2.16 -10.58
C ASP A 170 -12.34 1.09 -11.17
N GLY A 171 -12.40 -0.15 -10.65
CA GLY A 171 -11.57 -1.26 -11.13
C GLY A 171 -10.08 -1.14 -10.81
N VAL A 172 -9.68 -0.11 -10.05
CA VAL A 172 -8.29 0.12 -9.64
C VAL A 172 -8.20 0.11 -8.12
N MET A 173 -7.25 -0.65 -7.59
CA MET A 173 -7.02 -0.74 -6.15
C MET A 173 -5.53 -0.91 -5.87
N ALA A 174 -5.03 -0.27 -4.83
CA ALA A 174 -3.64 -0.40 -4.42
C ALA A 174 -3.51 -0.54 -2.90
N ILE A 175 -2.47 -1.24 -2.46
CA ILE A 175 -2.10 -1.42 -1.05
C ILE A 175 -0.60 -1.18 -0.86
N GLY A 176 -0.18 -0.96 0.39
CA GLY A 176 1.23 -0.78 0.76
C GLY A 176 1.72 0.66 0.76
N SER A 177 3.03 0.84 1.00
CA SER A 177 3.63 2.15 1.31
C SER A 177 3.46 3.21 0.23
N GLY A 178 3.60 2.83 -1.04
CA GLY A 178 3.40 3.68 -2.21
C GLY A 178 2.01 3.54 -2.86
N GLY A 179 1.07 2.84 -2.21
CA GLY A 179 -0.23 2.50 -2.79
C GLY A 179 -1.02 3.72 -3.27
N ASN A 180 -1.01 4.81 -2.50
CA ASN A 180 -1.74 6.04 -2.86
C ASN A 180 -1.18 6.72 -4.12
N PHE A 181 0.14 6.69 -4.32
CA PHE A 181 0.77 7.25 -5.53
C PHE A 181 0.41 6.42 -6.75
N ALA A 182 0.54 5.10 -6.63
CA ALA A 182 0.17 4.16 -7.68
C ALA A 182 -1.33 4.26 -8.04
N LEU A 183 -2.20 4.34 -7.03
CA LEU A 183 -3.65 4.46 -7.21
C LEU A 183 -4.04 5.76 -7.92
N ALA A 184 -3.46 6.90 -7.50
CA ALA A 184 -3.73 8.19 -8.11
C ALA A 184 -3.26 8.23 -9.58
N ALA A 185 -2.06 7.70 -9.86
CA ALA A 185 -1.53 7.61 -11.22
C ALA A 185 -2.38 6.68 -12.10
N ALA A 186 -2.76 5.51 -11.59
CA ALA A 186 -3.57 4.55 -12.33
C ALA A 186 -4.93 5.13 -12.68
N ARG A 187 -5.61 5.76 -11.70
CA ARG A 187 -6.88 6.47 -11.92
C ARG A 187 -6.78 7.53 -13.01
N ALA A 188 -5.73 8.35 -12.99
CA ALA A 188 -5.53 9.38 -14.01
C ALA A 188 -5.28 8.79 -15.41
N LEU A 189 -4.71 7.58 -15.49
CA LEU A 189 -4.41 6.90 -16.75
C LEU A 189 -5.56 6.02 -17.26
N MET A 190 -6.58 5.72 -16.44
CA MET A 190 -7.74 4.91 -16.85
C MET A 190 -8.51 5.55 -18.00
N ASP A 191 -8.70 6.87 -17.94
CA ASP A 191 -9.46 7.66 -18.93
C ASP A 191 -8.68 7.93 -20.22
N VAL A 192 -7.38 7.56 -20.27
CA VAL A 192 -6.56 7.77 -21.45
C VAL A 192 -6.91 6.70 -22.50
N PRO A 193 -7.28 7.10 -23.73
CA PRO A 193 -7.59 6.15 -24.80
C PRO A 193 -6.35 5.35 -25.19
N GLU A 194 -6.56 4.14 -25.73
CA GLU A 194 -5.50 3.25 -26.25
C GLU A 194 -4.48 2.75 -25.22
N MET A 195 -4.72 2.93 -23.92
CA MET A 195 -3.89 2.36 -22.86
C MET A 195 -4.49 1.06 -22.30
N ASP A 196 -3.75 -0.04 -22.39
CA ASP A 196 -4.12 -1.33 -21.81
C ASP A 196 -3.83 -1.38 -20.29
N ALA A 197 -4.44 -2.34 -19.60
CA ALA A 197 -4.26 -2.54 -18.15
C ALA A 197 -2.78 -2.71 -17.76
N MET A 198 -2.00 -3.37 -18.62
CA MET A 198 -0.58 -3.61 -18.42
C MET A 198 0.23 -2.30 -18.47
N THR A 199 0.04 -1.47 -19.50
CA THR A 199 0.76 -0.20 -19.61
C THR A 199 0.35 0.76 -18.48
N ILE A 200 -0.94 0.77 -18.11
CA ILE A 200 -1.41 1.57 -16.96
C ILE A 200 -0.71 1.12 -15.68
N GLY A 201 -0.69 -0.18 -15.40
CA GLY A 201 -0.04 -0.75 -14.22
C GLY A 201 1.45 -0.39 -14.13
N THR A 202 2.20 -0.62 -15.21
CA THR A 202 3.65 -0.33 -15.25
C THR A 202 3.96 1.16 -15.11
N LYS A 203 3.25 2.04 -15.83
CA LYS A 203 3.47 3.49 -15.73
C LYS A 203 3.13 4.02 -14.33
N SER A 204 2.04 3.52 -13.74
CA SER A 204 1.59 3.94 -12.42
C SER A 204 2.57 3.52 -11.33
N MET A 205 3.08 2.29 -11.40
CA MET A 205 4.09 1.80 -10.47
C MET A 205 5.43 2.50 -10.63
N LYS A 206 5.81 2.90 -11.87
CA LYS A 206 6.99 3.71 -12.11
C LYS A 206 6.89 5.07 -11.42
N ILE A 207 5.75 5.74 -11.53
CA ILE A 207 5.49 7.00 -10.79
C ILE A 207 5.57 6.77 -9.27
N ALA A 208 5.02 5.65 -8.78
CA ALA A 208 5.10 5.32 -7.35
C ALA A 208 6.55 5.09 -6.89
N ALA A 209 7.40 4.47 -7.71
CA ALA A 209 8.83 4.28 -7.43
C ALA A 209 9.60 5.61 -7.41
N ASP A 210 9.26 6.55 -8.29
CA ASP A 210 9.90 7.88 -8.33
C ASP A 210 9.50 8.74 -7.10
N MET A 211 8.31 8.52 -6.54
CA MET A 211 7.77 9.33 -5.44
C MET A 211 8.00 8.73 -4.04
N CYS A 212 7.93 7.41 -3.90
CA CYS A 212 7.96 6.73 -2.61
C CYS A 212 9.33 6.10 -2.32
N ILE A 213 10.01 6.55 -1.27
CA ILE A 213 11.31 6.01 -0.83
C ILE A 213 11.27 4.51 -0.48
N TYR A 214 10.08 3.95 -0.26
CA TYR A 214 9.84 2.56 0.10
C TYR A 214 9.41 1.68 -1.08
N THR A 215 9.33 2.24 -2.29
CA THR A 215 8.95 1.53 -3.52
C THR A 215 10.09 1.61 -4.53
N ASN A 216 10.47 0.49 -5.14
CA ASN A 216 11.49 0.49 -6.19
C ASN A 216 10.93 0.20 -7.58
N ASP A 217 11.81 0.20 -8.57
CA ASP A 217 11.56 -0.07 -9.99
C ASP A 217 11.59 -1.56 -10.35
N ASN A 218 11.78 -2.46 -9.38
CA ASN A 218 11.83 -3.89 -9.61
C ASN A 218 10.44 -4.52 -9.45
N PHE A 219 9.69 -4.57 -10.55
CA PHE A 219 8.31 -5.03 -10.54
C PHE A 219 8.14 -6.52 -10.82
N THR A 220 7.20 -7.14 -10.10
CA THR A 220 6.63 -8.45 -10.40
C THR A 220 5.20 -8.25 -10.89
N ILE A 221 4.85 -8.87 -12.01
CA ILE A 221 3.58 -8.69 -12.70
C ILE A 221 2.90 -10.04 -12.87
N GLU A 222 1.62 -10.11 -12.53
CA GLU A 222 0.73 -11.22 -12.84
C GLU A 222 -0.54 -10.70 -13.54
N SER A 223 -1.01 -11.40 -14.57
CA SER A 223 -2.18 -10.99 -15.35
C SER A 223 -3.19 -12.11 -15.59
N ILE A 224 -4.47 -11.76 -15.64
CA ILE A 224 -5.56 -12.64 -16.05
C ILE A 224 -6.12 -12.09 -17.36
N ASN A 225 -6.07 -12.90 -18.42
CA ASN A 225 -6.68 -12.59 -19.70
C ASN A 225 -8.11 -13.13 -19.72
N LEU A 226 -9.10 -12.26 -19.94
CA LEU A 226 -10.52 -12.59 -19.93
C LEU A 226 -11.01 -13.09 -21.32
N SER A 227 -10.24 -12.85 -22.37
CA SER A 227 -10.58 -13.16 -23.77
C SER A 227 -10.45 -14.64 -24.18
N LEU A 228 -10.15 -15.55 -23.25
CA LEU A 228 -10.15 -16.99 -23.48
C LEU A 228 -11.08 -17.69 -22.48
N PRO A 229 -12.24 -18.21 -22.92
CA PRO A 229 -13.04 -19.09 -22.07
C PRO A 229 -12.39 -20.48 -22.06
N GLY A 230 -11.68 -20.84 -20.98
CA GLY A 230 -11.27 -22.23 -20.74
C GLY A 230 -9.92 -22.41 -20.05
N ALA A 231 -9.91 -22.42 -18.73
CA ALA A 231 -8.92 -23.14 -17.93
C ALA A 231 -9.57 -23.66 -16.64
N ALA A 232 -10.66 -24.41 -16.81
CA ALA A 232 -11.17 -25.33 -15.82
C ALA A 232 -11.19 -26.72 -16.49
N GLY A 233 -10.26 -27.58 -16.08
CA GLY A 233 -10.25 -29.04 -16.36
C GLY A 233 -9.74 -29.50 -17.73
N GLY A 234 -8.54 -30.10 -17.77
CA GLY A 234 -8.12 -30.96 -18.88
C GLY A 234 -6.61 -31.14 -19.05
N SER A 235 -6.10 -32.29 -18.60
CA SER A 235 -4.74 -32.80 -18.79
C SER A 235 -4.22 -32.73 -20.24
N GLY A 236 -2.94 -32.34 -20.43
CA GLY A 236 -2.20 -32.63 -21.67
C GLY A 236 -1.08 -31.64 -21.96
N ALA A 237 0.16 -32.14 -21.91
CA ALA A 237 1.41 -31.43 -22.13
C ALA A 237 1.47 -30.45 -23.31
N ALA A 238 2.00 -29.25 -23.06
CA ALA A 238 2.87 -28.52 -23.99
C ALA A 238 3.71 -27.52 -23.19
N GLY A 239 5.01 -27.80 -23.07
CA GLY A 239 5.97 -26.88 -22.47
C GLY A 239 6.22 -25.68 -23.39
N ALA A 240 6.24 -24.49 -22.83
CA ALA A 240 6.89 -23.32 -23.42
C ALA A 240 7.26 -22.31 -22.31
N ALA A 241 8.54 -22.31 -21.98
CA ALA A 241 9.36 -21.22 -21.43
C ALA A 241 8.63 -20.12 -20.61
N GLY A 242 8.64 -20.29 -19.28
CA GLY A 242 8.52 -19.16 -18.34
C GLY A 242 9.75 -18.27 -18.41
N GLY A 243 9.75 -17.34 -19.36
CA GLY A 243 10.72 -16.25 -19.45
C GLY A 243 10.36 -15.17 -18.43
N ILE A 244 11.19 -15.01 -17.40
CA ILE A 244 11.16 -13.84 -16.53
C ILE A 244 11.55 -12.64 -17.39
N THR A 245 10.59 -11.87 -17.88
CA THR A 245 10.87 -10.57 -18.52
C THR A 245 11.13 -9.55 -17.42
N HIS A 246 12.41 -9.28 -17.14
CA HIS A 246 12.81 -8.03 -16.51
C HIS A 246 12.48 -6.89 -17.50
N TYR A 247 11.52 -6.04 -17.14
CA TYR A 247 11.29 -4.78 -17.84
C TYR A 247 12.25 -3.72 -17.28
N PRO A 248 12.90 -2.91 -18.13
CA PRO A 248 13.75 -1.79 -17.72
C PRO A 248 12.97 -0.56 -17.23
#